data_AF-A0A267FJI2-F1
#
_entry.id   AF-A0A267FJI2-F1
#
_cell.length_a   1.000
_cell.length_b   1.000
_cell.length_c   1.000
_cell.angle_alpha   90.00
_cell.angle_beta   90.00
_cell.angle_gamma   90.00
#
_symmetry.space_group_name_H-M   'P 1'
#
loop_
_entity.id
_entity.type
_entity.pdbx_description
1 polymer ?
#
loop_
_entity_poly.entity_id
_entity_poly.type
_entity_poly.pdbx_seq_one_letter_code
_entity_poly.pdbx_strand_id
1 'polypeptide(L)'
;MIEELTNKNFRSVIGQPNRSVLVKYYHPKCAACRPAGQAFRDSAQAFSGRRDQLAFCAMDVSANACPAGIYVPGTPYIQLYIRGDTRRRTYLGELDSNEINRFIEAELGLTTSDSAAANLVANAGVNAVANAAAPST
;
A
#
# COMPACT_ATOMS: atom_id res chain seq x y z
N MET A 1 -9.29 2.73 -3.65
CA MET A 1 -9.37 2.76 -5.12
C MET A 1 -8.15 2.03 -5.65
N ILE A 2 -8.32 1.11 -6.60
CA ILE A 2 -7.22 0.39 -7.24
C ILE A 2 -7.14 0.88 -8.68
N GLU A 3 -5.96 1.29 -9.11
CA GLU A 3 -5.69 1.76 -10.48
C GLU A 3 -5.17 0.61 -11.36
N GLU A 4 -5.75 0.41 -12.55
CA GLU A 4 -5.29 -0.61 -13.48
C GLU A 4 -4.09 -0.12 -14.32
N LEU A 5 -3.06 -0.95 -14.37
CA LEU A 5 -1.86 -0.71 -15.16
C LEU A 5 -1.90 -1.52 -16.45
N THR A 6 -1.41 -0.86 -17.49
CA THR A 6 -1.17 -1.40 -18.82
C THR A 6 0.26 -1.08 -19.21
N ASN A 7 0.72 -1.65 -20.31
CA ASN A 7 2.04 -1.34 -20.86
C ASN A 7 2.25 0.16 -21.14
N LYS A 8 1.17 0.94 -21.34
CA LYS A 8 1.23 2.36 -21.68
C LYS A 8 1.45 3.28 -20.48
N ASN A 9 0.81 2.99 -19.34
CA ASN A 9 0.84 3.87 -18.16
C ASN A 9 1.75 3.35 -17.03
N PHE A 10 2.23 2.10 -17.11
CA PHE A 10 3.01 1.49 -16.03
C PHE A 10 4.19 2.36 -15.57
N ARG A 11 5.04 2.79 -16.52
CA ARG A 11 6.24 3.59 -16.20
C ARG A 11 5.90 4.97 -15.61
N SER A 12 4.87 5.62 -16.13
CA SER A 12 4.46 6.94 -15.63
C SER A 12 3.85 6.88 -14.24
N VAL A 13 3.15 5.78 -13.90
CA VAL A 13 2.50 5.63 -12.59
C VAL A 13 3.52 5.27 -11.51
N ILE A 14 4.40 4.29 -11.75
CA ILE A 14 5.40 3.86 -10.75
C ILE A 14 6.50 4.90 -10.52
N GLY A 15 6.77 5.74 -11.53
CA GLY A 15 7.87 6.71 -11.51
C GLY A 15 7.52 8.05 -10.85
N GLN A 16 6.33 8.16 -10.24
CA GLN A 16 5.91 9.40 -9.60
C GLN A 16 6.80 9.70 -8.38
N PRO A 17 7.40 10.91 -8.29
CA PRO A 17 8.40 11.21 -7.25
C PRO A 17 7.81 11.29 -5.84
N ASN A 18 6.52 11.58 -5.72
CA ASN A 18 5.86 11.85 -4.44
C ASN A 18 5.03 10.67 -3.91
N ARG A 19 4.89 9.59 -4.68
CA ARG A 19 3.93 8.53 -4.40
C ARG A 19 4.57 7.15 -4.59
N SER A 20 4.60 6.36 -3.52
CA SER A 20 4.97 4.94 -3.61
C SER A 20 3.82 4.17 -4.25
N VAL A 21 4.12 3.07 -4.94
CA VAL A 21 3.12 2.28 -5.67
C VAL A 21 3.25 0.82 -5.28
N LEU A 22 2.18 0.24 -4.74
CA LEU A 22 2.06 -1.20 -4.52
C LEU A 22 1.32 -1.80 -5.71
N VAL A 23 1.94 -2.75 -6.41
CA VAL A 23 1.39 -3.38 -7.61
C VAL A 23 1.10 -4.85 -7.35
N LYS A 24 -0.13 -5.28 -7.63
CA LYS A 24 -0.53 -6.70 -7.70
C LYS A 24 -0.60 -7.17 -9.15
N TYR A 25 0.26 -8.11 -9.52
CA TYR A 25 0.24 -8.80 -10.80
C TYR A 25 -0.65 -10.04 -10.71
N TYR A 26 -1.56 -10.21 -11.68
CA TYR A 26 -2.58 -11.25 -11.62
C TYR A 26 -3.04 -11.74 -13.00
N HIS A 27 -3.88 -12.78 -13.01
CA HIS A 27 -4.68 -13.20 -14.16
C HIS A 27 -6.18 -13.21 -13.79
N PRO A 28 -7.09 -12.76 -14.67
CA PRO A 28 -8.51 -12.57 -14.34
C PRO A 28 -9.26 -13.88 -14.03
N LYS A 29 -8.78 -15.04 -14.50
CA LYS A 29 -9.36 -16.37 -14.22
C LYS A 29 -8.52 -17.23 -13.25
N CYS A 30 -7.62 -16.62 -12.49
CA CYS A 30 -6.77 -17.33 -11.54
C CYS A 30 -7.53 -17.58 -10.22
N ALA A 31 -7.96 -18.82 -9.99
CA ALA A 31 -8.64 -19.21 -8.75
C ALA A 31 -7.78 -18.95 -7.50
N ALA A 32 -6.47 -19.19 -7.60
CA ALA A 32 -5.49 -18.92 -6.54
C ALA A 32 -5.31 -17.41 -6.25
N CYS A 33 -5.71 -16.54 -7.18
CA CYS A 33 -5.56 -15.09 -7.03
C CYS A 33 -6.77 -14.43 -6.35
N ARG A 34 -7.87 -15.16 -6.11
CA ARG A 34 -9.06 -14.60 -5.43
C ARG A 34 -8.77 -14.10 -4.01
N PRO A 35 -8.05 -14.84 -3.14
CA PRO A 35 -7.70 -14.36 -1.80
C PRO A 35 -6.85 -13.09 -1.86
N ALA A 36 -5.81 -13.09 -2.72
CA ALA A 36 -4.99 -11.90 -2.97
C ALA A 36 -5.82 -10.70 -3.42
N GLY A 37 -6.81 -10.93 -4.29
CA GLY A 37 -7.70 -9.88 -4.77
C GLY A 37 -8.52 -9.23 -3.66
N GLN A 38 -9.00 -10.00 -2.69
CA GLN A 38 -9.76 -9.50 -1.55
C GLN A 38 -8.84 -8.77 -0.56
N ALA A 39 -7.78 -9.43 -0.10
CA ALA A 39 -6.82 -8.85 0.84
C ALA A 39 -6.25 -7.51 0.34
N PHE A 40 -5.90 -7.45 -0.95
CA PHE A 40 -5.37 -6.23 -1.57
C PHE A 40 -6.39 -5.09 -1.62
N ARG A 41 -7.69 -5.39 -1.82
CA ARG A 41 -8.76 -4.38 -1.75
C ARG A 41 -8.94 -3.85 -0.34
N ASP A 42 -8.92 -4.73 0.64
CA ASP A 42 -9.12 -4.37 2.04
C ASP A 42 -7.95 -3.50 2.54
N SER A 43 -6.71 -3.83 2.18
CA SER A 43 -5.55 -2.97 2.41
C SER A 43 -5.66 -1.62 1.69
N ALA A 44 -6.10 -1.60 0.43
CA ALA A 44 -6.31 -0.34 -0.31
C ALA A 44 -7.36 0.56 0.36
N GLN A 45 -8.36 -0.03 1.02
CA GLN A 45 -9.35 0.70 1.81
C GLN A 45 -8.76 1.22 3.12
N ALA A 46 -7.98 0.40 3.83
CA ALA A 46 -7.32 0.78 5.08
C ALA A 46 -6.38 1.99 4.89
N PHE A 47 -5.68 2.09 3.75
CA PHE A 47 -4.82 3.22 3.41
C PHE A 47 -5.50 4.35 2.61
N SER A 48 -6.84 4.40 2.59
CA SER A 48 -7.58 5.38 1.80
C SER A 48 -7.27 6.85 2.17
N GLY A 49 -6.87 7.14 3.41
CA GLY A 49 -6.38 8.46 3.86
C GLY A 49 -4.90 8.74 3.55
N ARG A 50 -4.23 7.92 2.73
CA ARG A 50 -2.80 8.05 2.35
C ARG A 50 -2.57 8.05 0.84
N ARG A 51 -3.61 8.32 0.04
CA ARG A 51 -3.56 8.25 -1.43
C ARG A 51 -2.50 9.14 -2.08
N ASP A 52 -2.15 10.26 -1.44
CA ASP A 52 -1.09 11.15 -1.95
C ASP A 52 0.31 10.53 -1.81
N GLN A 53 0.48 9.60 -0.87
CA GLN A 53 1.76 8.97 -0.54
C GLN A 53 1.86 7.52 -1.05
N LEU A 54 0.73 6.83 -1.22
CA LEU A 54 0.67 5.43 -1.62
C LEU A 54 -0.50 5.17 -2.56
N ALA A 55 -0.21 4.56 -3.71
CA ALA A 55 -1.21 4.01 -4.62
C ALA A 55 -1.22 2.49 -4.64
N PHE A 56 -2.42 1.94 -4.76
CA PHE A 56 -2.65 0.53 -5.00
C PHE A 56 -2.99 0.35 -6.48
N CYS A 57 -2.22 -0.50 -7.15
CA CYS A 57 -2.35 -0.77 -8.56
C CYS A 57 -2.45 -2.27 -8.83
N ALA A 58 -3.10 -2.62 -9.93
CA ALA A 58 -3.15 -3.99 -10.41
C ALA A 58 -2.72 -4.06 -11.89
N MET A 59 -2.18 -5.20 -12.31
CA MET A 59 -1.79 -5.42 -13.69
C MET A 59 -2.12 -6.85 -14.11
N ASP A 60 -2.93 -6.99 -15.16
CA ASP A 60 -3.17 -8.29 -15.81
C ASP A 60 -1.98 -8.65 -16.70
N VAL A 61 -1.20 -9.63 -16.28
CA VAL A 61 0.01 -10.08 -17.00
C VAL A 61 -0.28 -11.10 -18.10
N SER A 62 -1.54 -11.51 -18.28
CA SER A 62 -1.96 -12.29 -19.47
C SER A 62 -2.24 -11.40 -20.68
N ALA A 63 -2.69 -10.16 -20.43
CA ALA A 63 -2.99 -9.18 -21.47
C ALA A 63 -1.85 -8.18 -21.71
N ASN A 64 -0.89 -8.10 -20.77
CA ASN A 64 0.20 -7.13 -20.82
C ASN A 64 1.55 -7.83 -20.58
N ALA A 65 2.51 -7.58 -21.47
CA ALA A 65 3.89 -8.02 -21.26
C ALA A 65 4.49 -7.41 -19.98
N CYS A 66 5.29 -8.18 -19.24
CA CYS A 66 6.02 -7.66 -18.09
C CYS A 66 6.94 -6.51 -18.52
N PRO A 67 6.88 -5.34 -17.86
CA PRO A 67 7.75 -4.22 -18.22
C PRO A 67 9.22 -4.59 -18.04
N ALA A 68 10.10 -4.01 -18.86
CA ALA A 68 11.53 -4.37 -18.86
C ALA A 68 12.17 -4.25 -17.47
N GLY A 69 12.87 -5.30 -17.05
CA GLY A 69 13.51 -5.38 -15.73
C GLY A 69 12.57 -5.77 -14.59
N ILE A 70 11.33 -6.18 -14.88
CA ILE A 70 10.41 -6.80 -13.92
C ILE A 70 10.27 -8.28 -14.27
N TYR A 71 10.49 -9.12 -13.26
CA TYR A 71 10.30 -10.55 -13.35
C TYR A 71 9.15 -10.95 -12.44
N VAL A 72 8.08 -11.50 -13.03
CA VAL A 72 6.91 -12.04 -12.34
C VAL A 72 6.96 -13.56 -12.49
N PRO A 73 7.51 -14.30 -11.50
CA PRO A 73 7.69 -15.76 -11.60
C PRO A 73 6.38 -16.54 -11.60
N GLY A 74 5.30 -15.94 -11.11
CA GLY A 74 3.98 -16.55 -10.99
C GLY A 74 2.98 -15.53 -10.50
N THR A 75 1.70 -15.91 -10.45
CA THR A 75 0.62 -15.05 -9.96
C THR A 75 -0.17 -15.75 -8.84
N PRO A 76 -0.61 -15.03 -7.80
CA PRO A 76 -0.46 -13.58 -7.59
C PRO A 76 0.99 -13.21 -7.19
N TYR A 77 1.44 -12.03 -7.61
CA TYR A 77 2.72 -11.46 -7.22
C TYR A 77 2.52 -10.01 -6.81
N ILE A 78 3.08 -9.59 -5.67
CA ILE A 78 2.90 -8.24 -5.14
C ILE A 78 4.26 -7.59 -4.96
N GLN A 79 4.40 -6.37 -5.47
CA GLN A 79 5.66 -5.64 -5.42
C GLN A 79 5.43 -4.16 -5.09
N LEU A 80 6.25 -3.64 -4.18
CA LEU A 80 6.26 -2.24 -3.78
C LEU A 80 7.38 -1.48 -4.50
N TYR A 81 7.00 -0.38 -5.11
CA TYR A 81 7.85 0.62 -5.72
C TYR A 81 7.90 1.82 -4.77
N ILE A 82 9.08 2.11 -4.23
CA ILE A 82 9.24 3.14 -3.21
C ILE A 82 9.57 4.46 -3.89
N ARG A 83 8.82 5.52 -3.55
CA ARG A 83 9.07 6.86 -4.10
C ARG A 83 10.51 7.31 -3.80
N GLY A 84 11.16 7.93 -4.79
CA GLY A 84 12.53 8.42 -4.63
C GLY A 84 13.61 7.34 -4.46
N ASP A 85 13.26 6.05 -4.55
CA ASP A 85 14.20 4.94 -4.51
C ASP A 85 14.12 4.16 -5.83
N THR A 86 15.25 3.60 -6.25
CA THR A 86 15.33 2.68 -7.39
C THR A 86 15.02 1.23 -6.99
N ARG A 87 15.02 0.95 -5.68
CA ARG A 87 14.75 -0.36 -5.11
C ARG A 87 13.26 -0.66 -5.11
N ARG A 88 12.98 -1.95 -5.23
CA ARG A 88 11.64 -2.54 -5.19
C ARG A 88 11.64 -3.58 -4.08
N ARG A 89 10.53 -3.71 -3.37
CA ARG A 89 10.38 -4.73 -2.32
C ARG A 89 9.30 -5.70 -2.72
N THR A 90 9.65 -6.98 -2.75
CA THR A 90 8.69 -8.04 -3.06
C THR A 90 7.99 -8.45 -1.77
N TYR A 91 6.67 -8.53 -1.84
CA TYR A 91 5.87 -9.07 -0.75
C TYR A 91 5.86 -10.60 -0.84
N LEU A 92 6.27 -11.26 0.24
CA LEU A 92 6.37 -12.72 0.35
C LEU A 92 5.51 -13.28 1.50
N GLY A 93 4.71 -12.44 2.14
CA GLY A 93 3.84 -12.83 3.25
C GLY A 93 2.54 -13.47 2.79
N GLU A 94 1.70 -13.80 3.77
CA GLU A 94 0.37 -14.39 3.56
C GLU A 94 -0.56 -13.44 2.79
N LEU A 95 -1.51 -13.97 2.03
CA LEU A 95 -2.47 -13.15 1.27
C LEU A 95 -3.62 -12.66 2.18
N ASP A 96 -3.26 -11.97 3.24
CA ASP A 96 -4.11 -11.36 4.26
C ASP A 96 -3.89 -9.84 4.30
N SER A 97 -4.95 -9.07 4.55
CA SER A 97 -4.87 -7.61 4.51
C SER A 97 -4.04 -7.04 5.66
N ASN A 98 -4.02 -7.67 6.84
CA ASN A 98 -3.21 -7.20 7.96
C ASN A 98 -1.72 -7.42 7.70
N GLU A 99 -1.34 -8.55 7.10
CA GLU A 99 0.05 -8.81 6.72
C GLU A 99 0.53 -7.85 5.62
N ILE A 100 -0.32 -7.58 4.60
CA ILE A 100 -0.03 -6.56 3.60
C ILE A 100 0.09 -5.18 4.25
N ASN A 101 -0.77 -4.84 5.20
CA ASN A 101 -0.71 -3.57 5.91
C ASN A 101 0.62 -3.44 6.67
N ARG A 102 0.99 -4.43 7.49
CA ARG A 102 2.25 -4.43 8.25
C ARG A 102 3.46 -4.28 7.33
N PHE A 103 3.46 -4.94 6.17
CA PHE A 103 4.51 -4.76 5.18
C PHE A 103 4.60 -3.31 4.70
N ILE A 104 3.47 -2.68 4.35
CA ILE A 104 3.45 -1.27 3.94
C ILE A 104 3.94 -0.35 5.06
N GLU A 105 3.51 -0.58 6.30
CA GLU A 105 3.92 0.20 7.46
C GLU A 105 5.43 0.07 7.71
N ALA A 106 5.98 -1.15 7.63
CA ALA A 106 7.40 -1.42 7.81
C ALA A 106 8.28 -0.79 6.72
N GLU A 107 7.83 -0.83 5.45
CA GLU A 107 8.62 -0.34 4.33
C GLU A 107 8.53 1.18 4.13
N LEU A 108 7.38 1.78 4.45
CA LEU A 108 7.11 3.19 4.15
C LEU A 108 6.93 4.09 5.38
N GLY A 109 6.84 3.52 6.59
CA GLY A 109 6.53 4.26 7.82
C GLY A 109 5.14 4.88 7.82
N LEU A 110 4.25 4.42 6.94
CA LEU A 110 2.86 4.84 6.91
C LEU A 110 2.06 4.11 7.98
N THR A 111 0.85 4.60 8.27
CA THR A 111 -0.13 3.93 9.13
C THR A 111 -1.48 3.89 8.42
N THR A 112 -2.29 2.89 8.74
CA THR A 112 -3.67 2.84 8.25
C THR A 112 -4.47 4.07 8.69
N SER A 113 -5.55 4.37 7.98
CA SER A 113 -6.42 5.53 8.25
C SER A 113 -7.03 5.45 9.65
N ASP A 114 -7.42 4.24 10.08
CA ASP A 114 -8.02 4.00 11.40
C ASP A 114 -6.97 4.10 12.52
N SER A 115 -5.78 3.51 12.34
CA SER A 115 -4.68 3.62 13.30
C SER A 115 -4.18 5.06 13.45
N ALA A 116 -4.20 5.84 12.36
CA ALA A 116 -3.87 7.24 12.42
C ALA A 116 -4.90 8.08 13.17
N ALA A 117 -6.20 7.81 12.96
CA ALA A 117 -7.26 8.44 13.72
C ALA A 117 -7.17 8.08 15.22
N ALA A 118 -6.90 6.80 15.54
CA ALA A 118 -6.67 6.35 16.90
C ALA A 118 -5.47 7.05 17.57
N ASN A 119 -4.36 7.21 16.85
CA ASN A 119 -3.19 7.95 17.36
C ASN A 119 -3.46 9.45 17.55
N LEU A 120 -4.24 10.08 16.66
CA LEU A 120 -4.66 11.47 16.82
C LEU A 120 -5.56 11.65 18.05
N VAL A 121 -6.52 10.74 18.27
CA VAL A 121 -7.40 10.77 19.45
C VAL A 121 -6.61 10.47 20.73
N ALA A 122 -5.68 9.52 20.70
CA ALA A 122 -4.79 9.25 21.83
C ALA A 122 -3.94 10.48 22.17
N ASN A 123 -3.34 11.14 21.17
CA ASN A 123 -2.54 12.35 21.35
C ASN A 123 -3.37 13.58 21.76
N ALA A 124 -4.62 13.69 21.31
CA ALA A 124 -5.55 14.72 21.75
C ALA A 124 -6.01 14.51 23.21
N GLY A 125 -6.18 13.25 23.63
CA GLY A 125 -6.50 12.89 25.01
C GLY A 125 -5.38 13.23 26.01
N VAL A 126 -4.11 13.07 25.63
CA VAL A 126 -2.97 13.52 26.47
C VAL A 126 -2.84 15.05 26.52
N ASN A 127 -3.15 15.76 25.43
CA ASN A 127 -3.07 17.23 25.40
C ASN A 127 -4.22 17.93 26.18
N ALA A 128 -5.36 17.26 26.36
CA ALA A 128 -6.46 17.78 27.18
C ALA A 128 -6.21 17.67 28.70
N VAL A 129 -5.33 16.76 29.13
CA VAL A 129 -4.97 16.58 30.55
C VAL A 129 -3.79 17.50 30.97
N ALA A 130 -3.06 18.07 30.01
CA ALA A 130 -1.85 18.85 30.27
C ALA A 130 -2.07 20.34 30.61
N ASN A 131 -3.30 20.86 30.60
CA ASN A 131 -3.57 22.28 30.92
C ASN A 131 -4.34 22.51 32.24
N ALA A 132 -4.28 21.57 33.17
CA ALA A 132 -4.80 21.74 34.52
C ALA A 132 -3.69 21.49 35.56
N ALA A 133 -2.66 22.32 35.54
CA ALA A 133 -1.63 22.34 36.57
C ALA A 133 -1.15 23.78 36.87
N ALA A 134 -1.86 24.40 37.84
CA ALA A 134 -1.43 25.42 38.82
C ALA A 134 -0.96 26.81 38.33
N PRO A 135 -1.07 27.88 39.17
CA PRO A 135 -0.13 27.98 40.28
C PRO A 135 -0.77 28.27 41.64
N SER A 136 -0.03 27.80 42.64
CA SER A 136 -0.15 27.97 44.07
C SER A 136 -0.23 29.44 44.52
N THR A 137 -1.13 29.75 45.46
CA THR A 137 -0.83 30.57 46.65
C THR A 137 -1.84 30.26 47.75
#